data_AF-A0A6C2YJE7-F1
#
_entry.id   AF-A0A6C2YJE7-F1
#
_cell.length_a   1.000
_cell.length_b   1.000
_cell.length_c   1.000
_cell.angle_alpha   90.00
_cell.angle_beta   90.00
_cell.angle_gamma   90.00
#
_symmetry.space_group_name_H-M   'P 1'
#
loop_
_entity.id
_entity.type
_entity.pdbx_description
1 polymer ?
#
loop_
_entity_poly.entity_id
_entity_poly.type
_entity_poly.pdbx_seq_one_letter_code
_entity_poly.pdbx_strand_id
1 'polypeptide(L)'
;MFQQLNSADAPPRLAHPLVLMVMYFAAAEIGHFLSFAGSFASFWPPSGVYVGFLLVTRVSQWPMLCLAAILGNLVSDIGFHGKTLPVSLAFSLGNTLEAVVGTWLTRRWMNEPFTFQKLRHVTIFALVNAAIAPCISASIGAGVVAWHFGADYAQAWFRWWVSDVIGVIVVGPFVVKFLKYWSRVSLESLSWLRLLEMLSLFCATTLWVTYVFSQDHYPLSWTVSLMLLWAAMRFEVRGVILSVAAMTVIAVYQTALGHGPFAALDSVEFGVSMVQLYIAANTFTFLLVSVIVSERTAASRAVAQSDARYRDLFENMQELVALVGSGAEIQFANRTFYERLGYTPKAVLGTSLLDLVHPDDQEKMRALFRRFAIGDHFTEIELRLRTQAGEEMIVKGDLSLQLVDGQIGHVRVIFHDITIRKQAEAEVTRLQTELQERVAELEAAIDRVKELRGLFPICAWCKKIRDDENYWHEVENYIASHTDAQFTHGICPICIAKVMREMENGPPTPPHTRKLPPNHS
;
A
#
# COMPACT_ATOMS: atom_id res chain seq x y z
N MET A 1 -4.25 -26.79 -8.38
CA MET A 1 -4.84 -25.73 -9.24
C MET A 1 -6.30 -25.40 -8.91
N PHE A 2 -7.15 -26.36 -8.51
CA PHE A 2 -8.54 -26.08 -8.08
C PHE A 2 -8.70 -25.45 -6.68
N GLN A 3 -7.67 -25.51 -5.82
CA GLN A 3 -7.75 -25.00 -4.43
C GLN A 3 -7.52 -23.48 -4.28
N GLN A 4 -6.82 -22.83 -5.22
CA GLN A 4 -6.55 -21.38 -5.14
C GLN A 4 -7.72 -20.50 -5.63
N LEU A 5 -8.70 -21.07 -6.35
CA LEU A 5 -9.94 -20.37 -6.72
C LEU A 5 -10.95 -20.30 -5.56
N ASN A 6 -10.67 -20.94 -4.41
CA ASN A 6 -11.53 -20.96 -3.22
C ASN A 6 -11.21 -19.88 -2.17
N SER A 7 -10.14 -19.11 -2.35
CA SER A 7 -9.71 -18.07 -1.39
C SER A 7 -10.13 -16.68 -1.85
N ALA A 8 -11.40 -16.32 -1.64
CA ALA A 8 -11.83 -14.93 -1.55
C ALA A 8 -13.21 -14.85 -0.88
N ASP A 9 -13.26 -14.26 0.32
CA ASP A 9 -14.43 -13.83 1.08
C ASP A 9 -15.48 -14.90 1.48
N ALA A 10 -16.02 -14.77 2.70
CA ALA A 10 -17.26 -15.45 3.05
C ALA A 10 -18.34 -15.02 2.03
N PRO A 11 -19.19 -15.95 1.54
CA PRO A 11 -20.29 -15.58 0.65
C PRO A 11 -21.12 -14.49 1.33
N PRO A 12 -21.55 -13.45 0.60
CA PRO A 12 -22.34 -12.39 1.20
C PRO A 12 -23.58 -12.99 1.88
N ARG A 13 -23.93 -12.52 3.08
CA ARG A 13 -25.05 -13.08 3.88
C ARG A 13 -26.38 -13.18 3.11
N LEU A 14 -26.56 -12.30 2.11
CA LEU A 14 -27.74 -12.24 1.24
C LEU A 14 -27.74 -13.28 0.10
N ALA A 15 -26.61 -13.91 -0.21
CA ALA A 15 -26.51 -14.95 -1.24
C ALA A 15 -26.94 -16.33 -0.68
N HIS A 16 -28.17 -16.40 -0.21
CA HIS A 16 -28.77 -17.57 0.41
C HIS A 16 -29.76 -18.27 -0.56
N PRO A 17 -29.90 -19.61 -0.54
CA PRO A 17 -30.82 -20.34 -1.43
C PRO A 17 -32.26 -19.82 -1.38
N LEU A 18 -32.78 -19.50 -0.19
CA LEU A 18 -34.13 -18.93 -0.04
C LEU A 18 -34.29 -17.59 -0.76
N VAL A 19 -33.28 -16.73 -0.72
CA VAL A 19 -33.31 -15.42 -1.40
C VAL A 19 -33.29 -15.63 -2.91
N LEU A 20 -32.46 -16.56 -3.40
CA LEU A 20 -32.46 -16.93 -4.82
C LEU A 20 -33.83 -17.46 -5.26
N MET A 21 -34.45 -18.36 -4.50
CA MET A 21 -35.78 -18.89 -4.83
C MET A 21 -36.82 -17.78 -4.98
N VAL A 22 -36.89 -16.87 -4.01
CA VAL A 22 -37.84 -15.74 -4.03
C VAL A 22 -37.54 -14.77 -5.17
N MET A 23 -36.27 -14.42 -5.37
CA MET A 23 -35.88 -13.52 -6.45
C MET A 23 -36.11 -14.13 -7.83
N TYR A 24 -35.83 -15.42 -8.00
CA TYR A 24 -36.06 -16.14 -9.25
C TYR A 24 -37.55 -16.19 -9.56
N PHE A 25 -38.38 -16.54 -8.57
CA PHE A 25 -39.85 -16.54 -8.71
C PHE A 25 -40.36 -15.15 -9.10
N ALA A 26 -40.00 -14.10 -8.35
CA ALA A 26 -40.43 -12.73 -8.66
C ALA A 26 -39.95 -12.26 -10.05
N ALA A 27 -38.72 -12.62 -10.43
CA ALA A 27 -38.16 -12.37 -11.75
C ALA A 27 -38.95 -13.08 -12.86
N ALA A 28 -39.42 -14.31 -12.61
CA ALA A 28 -40.23 -15.07 -13.56
C ALA A 28 -41.61 -14.45 -13.73
N GLU A 29 -42.26 -14.04 -12.64
CA GLU A 29 -43.55 -13.33 -12.68
C GLU A 29 -43.45 -11.99 -13.43
N ILE A 30 -42.36 -11.25 -13.25
CA ILE A 30 -42.08 -10.03 -14.05
C ILE A 30 -41.94 -10.37 -15.53
N GLY A 31 -41.20 -11.43 -15.86
CA GLY A 31 -41.05 -11.89 -17.25
C GLY A 31 -42.39 -12.27 -17.87
N HIS A 32 -43.23 -13.00 -17.12
CA HIS A 32 -44.57 -13.40 -17.54
C HIS A 32 -45.52 -12.20 -17.68
N PHE A 33 -45.49 -11.25 -16.74
CA PHE A 33 -46.28 -10.02 -16.82
C PHE A 33 -45.92 -9.17 -18.04
N LEU A 34 -44.64 -9.14 -18.42
CA LEU A 34 -44.13 -8.42 -19.58
C LEU A 34 -44.20 -9.25 -20.89
N SER A 35 -44.69 -10.49 -20.83
CA SER A 35 -44.93 -11.32 -22.01
C SER A 35 -46.22 -10.90 -22.70
N PHE A 36 -46.25 -10.93 -24.03
CA PHE A 36 -47.43 -10.54 -24.78
C PHE A 36 -48.42 -11.71 -24.79
N ALA A 37 -49.72 -11.40 -24.83
CA ALA A 37 -50.77 -12.42 -24.86
C ALA A 37 -50.57 -13.37 -26.06
N GLY A 38 -50.15 -14.61 -25.79
CA GLY A 38 -49.92 -15.64 -26.80
C GLY A 38 -48.48 -15.75 -27.33
N SER A 39 -47.51 -14.97 -26.84
CA SER A 39 -46.10 -15.05 -27.26
C SER A 39 -45.15 -15.47 -26.12
N PHE A 40 -43.92 -15.86 -26.49
CA PHE A 40 -42.83 -16.12 -25.55
C PHE A 40 -42.43 -14.86 -24.79
N ALA A 41 -41.83 -15.03 -23.61
CA ALA A 41 -41.36 -13.91 -22.81
C ALA A 41 -40.33 -13.06 -23.56
N SER A 42 -40.66 -11.80 -23.81
CA SER A 42 -39.79 -10.82 -24.49
C SER A 42 -38.59 -10.38 -23.63
N PHE A 43 -38.63 -10.67 -22.34
CA PHE A 43 -37.58 -10.39 -21.39
C PHE A 43 -37.62 -11.44 -20.29
N TRP A 44 -36.50 -12.13 -20.04
CA TRP A 44 -36.42 -13.18 -19.01
C TRP A 44 -35.42 -12.83 -17.90
N PRO A 45 -35.83 -11.98 -16.92
CA PRO A 45 -35.01 -11.64 -15.75
C PRO A 45 -34.39 -12.81 -14.97
N PRO A 46 -35.02 -14.00 -14.85
CA PRO A 46 -34.49 -15.09 -14.04
C PRO A 46 -33.09 -15.54 -14.42
N SER A 47 -32.74 -15.54 -15.71
CA SER A 47 -31.42 -15.96 -16.20
C SER A 47 -30.31 -15.07 -15.63
N GLY A 48 -30.53 -13.75 -15.60
CA GLY A 48 -29.60 -12.80 -14.97
C GLY A 48 -29.53 -12.92 -13.45
N VAL A 49 -30.66 -13.18 -12.78
CA VAL A 49 -30.67 -13.47 -11.33
C VAL A 49 -29.81 -14.69 -11.03
N TYR A 50 -30.01 -15.76 -11.78
CA TYR A 50 -29.36 -17.05 -11.54
C TYR A 50 -27.84 -16.95 -11.74
N VAL A 51 -27.40 -16.41 -12.88
CA VAL A 51 -25.98 -16.15 -13.16
C VAL A 51 -25.37 -15.22 -12.11
N GLY A 52 -26.09 -14.17 -11.70
CA GLY A 52 -25.63 -13.22 -10.69
C GLY A 52 -25.33 -13.88 -9.33
N PHE A 53 -26.19 -14.78 -8.86
CA PHE A 53 -25.96 -15.55 -7.63
C PHE A 53 -24.77 -16.51 -7.76
N LEU A 54 -24.68 -17.26 -8.86
CA LEU A 54 -23.60 -18.23 -9.04
C LEU A 54 -22.23 -17.55 -9.15
N LEU A 55 -22.15 -16.36 -9.78
CA LEU A 55 -20.91 -15.59 -9.91
C LEU A 55 -20.35 -15.11 -8.57
N VAL A 56 -21.19 -14.88 -7.55
CA VAL A 56 -20.77 -14.36 -6.23
C VAL A 56 -20.69 -15.42 -5.13
N THR A 57 -21.08 -16.67 -5.39
CA THR A 57 -21.14 -17.75 -4.40
C THR A 57 -20.09 -18.84 -4.67
N ARG A 58 -19.72 -19.62 -3.65
CA ARG A 58 -18.72 -20.68 -3.83
C ARG A 58 -19.31 -21.87 -4.59
N VAL A 59 -18.48 -22.59 -5.35
CA VAL A 59 -18.92 -23.77 -6.12
C VAL A 59 -19.55 -24.84 -5.23
N SER A 60 -19.11 -24.96 -3.98
CA SER A 60 -19.70 -25.87 -2.99
C SER A 60 -21.17 -25.58 -2.65
N GLN A 61 -21.65 -24.36 -2.90
CA GLN A 61 -23.04 -23.95 -2.64
C GLN A 61 -23.95 -24.12 -3.86
N TRP A 62 -23.37 -24.32 -5.04
CA TRP A 62 -24.11 -24.40 -6.29
C TRP A 62 -25.24 -25.44 -6.28
N PRO A 63 -25.07 -26.66 -5.73
CA PRO A 63 -26.16 -27.64 -5.70
C PRO A 63 -27.41 -27.12 -4.97
N MET A 64 -27.25 -26.44 -3.84
CA MET A 64 -28.37 -25.88 -3.07
C MET A 64 -29.02 -24.69 -3.79
N LEU A 65 -28.22 -23.85 -4.45
CA LEU A 65 -28.72 -22.74 -5.27
C LEU A 65 -29.48 -23.25 -6.50
N CYS A 66 -28.99 -24.32 -7.13
CA CYS A 66 -29.67 -24.93 -8.28
C CYS A 66 -31.03 -25.49 -7.86
N LEU A 67 -31.09 -26.22 -6.74
CA LEU A 67 -32.34 -26.70 -6.20
C LEU A 67 -33.31 -25.55 -5.90
N ALA A 68 -32.83 -24.45 -5.30
CA ALA A 68 -33.66 -23.29 -5.01
C ALA A 68 -34.22 -22.61 -6.27
N ALA A 69 -33.42 -22.46 -7.32
CA ALA A 69 -33.88 -21.91 -8.60
C ALA A 69 -34.89 -22.83 -9.30
N ILE A 70 -34.65 -24.16 -9.29
CA ILE A 70 -35.60 -25.15 -9.82
C ILE A 70 -36.93 -25.08 -9.07
N LEU A 71 -36.91 -25.02 -7.73
CA LEU A 71 -38.12 -24.87 -6.93
C LEU A 71 -38.85 -23.55 -7.23
N GLY A 72 -38.13 -22.44 -7.32
CA GLY A 72 -38.70 -21.15 -7.70
C GLY A 72 -39.39 -21.19 -9.08
N ASN A 73 -38.75 -21.83 -10.07
CA ASN A 73 -39.33 -22.02 -11.39
C ASN A 73 -40.58 -22.92 -11.36
N LEU A 74 -40.54 -24.04 -10.65
CA LEU A 74 -41.68 -24.96 -10.53
C LEU A 74 -42.90 -24.30 -9.88
N VAL A 75 -42.69 -23.45 -8.85
CA VAL A 75 -43.78 -22.72 -8.21
C VAL A 75 -44.46 -21.77 -9.22
N SER A 76 -43.70 -21.02 -10.01
CA SER A 76 -44.26 -20.14 -11.05
C SER A 76 -44.96 -20.96 -12.15
N ASP A 77 -44.23 -21.92 -12.75
CA ASP A 77 -44.69 -22.68 -13.90
C ASP A 77 -45.96 -23.49 -13.61
N ILE A 78 -45.98 -24.24 -12.51
CA ILE A 78 -47.08 -25.14 -12.17
C ILE A 78 -48.16 -24.41 -11.37
N GLY A 79 -47.75 -23.58 -10.40
CA GLY A 79 -48.66 -22.93 -9.46
C GLY A 79 -49.45 -21.77 -10.07
N PHE A 80 -48.84 -20.99 -10.96
CA PHE A 80 -49.43 -19.76 -11.51
C PHE A 80 -49.73 -19.83 -13.00
N HIS A 81 -48.99 -20.64 -13.76
CA HIS A 81 -49.11 -20.71 -15.22
C HIS A 81 -49.60 -22.05 -15.77
N GLY A 82 -49.93 -23.02 -14.90
CA GLY A 82 -50.59 -24.28 -15.28
C GLY A 82 -49.77 -25.17 -16.23
N LYS A 83 -48.45 -25.00 -16.30
CA LYS A 83 -47.57 -25.84 -17.11
C LYS A 83 -47.46 -27.25 -16.51
N THR A 84 -47.24 -28.25 -17.36
CA THR A 84 -47.07 -29.63 -16.89
C THR A 84 -45.72 -29.83 -16.20
N LEU A 85 -45.65 -30.79 -15.27
CA LEU A 85 -44.41 -31.11 -14.57
C LEU A 85 -43.24 -31.45 -15.52
N PRO A 86 -43.41 -32.29 -16.57
CA PRO A 86 -42.31 -32.60 -17.49
C PRO A 86 -41.78 -31.37 -18.24
N VAL A 87 -42.67 -30.48 -18.69
CA VAL A 87 -42.29 -29.24 -19.39
C VAL A 87 -41.52 -28.31 -18.45
N SER A 88 -42.03 -28.12 -17.23
CA SER A 88 -41.41 -27.24 -16.22
C SER A 88 -40.03 -27.74 -15.78
N LEU A 89 -39.87 -29.06 -15.63
CA LEU A 89 -38.57 -29.67 -15.32
C LEU A 89 -37.57 -29.52 -16.47
N ALA A 90 -38.02 -29.65 -17.71
CA ALA A 90 -37.15 -29.48 -18.89
C ALA A 90 -36.67 -28.02 -19.01
N PHE A 91 -37.54 -27.03 -18.81
CA PHE A 91 -37.15 -25.61 -18.75
C PHE A 91 -36.17 -25.33 -17.60
N SER A 92 -36.47 -25.86 -16.41
CA SER A 92 -35.59 -25.72 -15.24
C SER A 92 -34.20 -26.33 -15.48
N LEU A 93 -34.14 -27.46 -16.18
CA LEU A 93 -32.88 -28.10 -16.58
C LEU A 93 -32.09 -27.21 -17.55
N GLY A 94 -32.75 -26.69 -18.59
CA GLY A 94 -32.13 -25.77 -19.55
C GLY A 94 -31.53 -24.54 -18.89
N ASN A 95 -32.34 -23.83 -18.09
CA ASN A 95 -31.92 -22.61 -17.39
C ASN A 95 -30.81 -22.90 -16.36
N THR A 96 -30.84 -24.06 -15.71
CA THR A 96 -29.79 -24.47 -14.77
C THR A 96 -28.48 -24.79 -15.48
N LEU A 97 -28.53 -25.52 -16.59
CA LEU A 97 -27.33 -25.84 -17.37
C LEU A 97 -26.70 -24.58 -17.96
N GLU A 98 -27.49 -23.66 -18.51
CA GLU A 98 -27.04 -22.34 -18.95
C GLU A 98 -26.26 -21.63 -17.83
N ALA A 99 -26.91 -21.41 -16.67
CA ALA A 99 -26.33 -20.63 -15.59
C ALA A 99 -25.06 -21.28 -15.03
N VAL A 100 -25.07 -22.61 -14.84
CA VAL A 100 -23.93 -23.37 -14.30
C VAL A 100 -22.77 -23.41 -15.28
N VAL A 101 -23.00 -23.76 -16.55
CA VAL A 101 -21.94 -23.86 -17.57
C VAL A 101 -21.35 -22.48 -17.86
N GLY A 102 -22.19 -21.46 -18.04
CA GLY A 102 -21.75 -20.08 -18.26
C GLY A 102 -20.89 -19.56 -17.12
N THR A 103 -21.35 -19.75 -15.87
CA THR A 103 -20.59 -19.31 -14.69
C THR A 103 -19.30 -20.11 -14.52
N TRP A 104 -19.33 -21.42 -14.76
CA TRP A 104 -18.16 -22.29 -14.66
C TRP A 104 -17.08 -21.90 -15.68
N LEU A 105 -17.44 -21.72 -16.95
CA LEU A 105 -16.53 -21.26 -18.00
C LEU A 105 -15.94 -19.89 -17.69
N THR A 106 -16.79 -18.97 -17.22
CA THR A 106 -16.35 -17.62 -16.82
C THR A 106 -15.29 -17.70 -15.73
N ARG A 107 -15.54 -18.49 -14.69
CA ARG A 107 -14.56 -18.73 -13.60
C ARG A 107 -13.32 -19.45 -14.07
N ARG A 108 -13.41 -20.36 -15.03
CA ARG A 108 -12.28 -21.10 -15.59
C ARG A 108 -11.27 -20.17 -16.28
N TRP A 109 -11.75 -19.11 -16.93
CA TRP A 109 -10.93 -18.14 -17.66
C TRP A 109 -10.46 -16.95 -16.81
N MET A 110 -10.86 -16.90 -15.53
CA MET A 110 -10.48 -15.87 -14.58
C MET A 110 -9.65 -16.46 -13.45
N ASN A 111 -8.49 -15.86 -13.20
CA ASN A 111 -7.63 -16.23 -12.07
C ASN A 111 -7.90 -15.37 -10.81
N GLU A 112 -8.97 -14.57 -10.83
CA GLU A 112 -9.31 -13.61 -9.80
C GLU A 112 -10.83 -13.50 -9.59
N PRO A 113 -11.30 -12.95 -8.45
CA PRO A 113 -12.72 -12.78 -8.20
C PRO A 113 -13.39 -11.85 -9.23
N PHE A 114 -14.54 -12.27 -9.77
CA PHE A 114 -15.27 -11.52 -10.77
C PHE A 114 -15.75 -10.15 -10.30
N THR A 115 -15.58 -9.10 -11.11
CA THR A 115 -16.05 -7.74 -10.84
C THR A 115 -16.52 -7.05 -12.13
N PHE A 116 -17.59 -6.26 -12.05
CA PHE A 116 -17.99 -5.32 -13.11
C PHE A 116 -17.18 -4.02 -13.06
N GLN A 117 -15.87 -4.10 -12.86
CA GLN A 117 -14.96 -2.95 -12.84
C GLN A 117 -13.79 -3.11 -13.78
N LYS A 118 -13.67 -4.30 -14.40
CA LYS A 118 -12.61 -4.59 -15.35
C LYS A 118 -13.17 -4.91 -16.72
N LEU A 119 -12.57 -4.37 -17.77
CA LEU A 119 -13.00 -4.58 -19.15
C LEU A 119 -12.93 -6.06 -19.53
N ARG A 120 -11.86 -6.75 -19.10
CA ARG A 120 -11.70 -8.21 -19.27
C ARG A 120 -12.87 -8.98 -18.66
N HIS A 121 -13.31 -8.62 -17.46
CA HIS A 121 -14.40 -9.32 -16.78
C HIS A 121 -15.73 -9.15 -17.54
N VAL A 122 -16.06 -7.93 -17.94
CA VAL A 122 -17.31 -7.66 -18.68
C VAL A 122 -17.31 -8.30 -20.06
N THR A 123 -16.16 -8.31 -20.74
CA THR A 123 -16.03 -8.96 -22.05
C THR A 123 -16.23 -10.46 -21.93
N ILE A 124 -15.59 -11.12 -20.96
CA ILE A 124 -15.80 -12.56 -20.71
C ILE A 124 -17.25 -12.83 -20.30
N PHE A 125 -17.83 -12.01 -19.43
CA PHE A 125 -19.23 -12.15 -19.01
C PHE A 125 -20.19 -12.06 -20.20
N ALA A 126 -20.01 -11.08 -21.08
CA ALA A 126 -20.87 -10.89 -22.25
C ALA A 126 -20.71 -12.02 -23.27
N LEU A 127 -19.49 -12.46 -23.56
CA LEU A 127 -19.25 -13.56 -24.50
C LEU A 127 -19.75 -14.89 -23.94
N VAL A 128 -19.44 -15.20 -22.69
CA VAL A 128 -19.69 -16.51 -22.10
C VAL A 128 -21.10 -16.63 -21.51
N ASN A 129 -21.47 -15.76 -20.57
CA ASN A 129 -22.78 -15.88 -19.89
C ASN A 129 -23.91 -15.31 -20.72
N ALA A 130 -23.69 -14.23 -21.47
CA ALA A 130 -24.78 -13.59 -22.20
C ALA A 130 -24.93 -14.10 -23.64
N ALA A 131 -23.87 -14.53 -24.33
CA ALA A 131 -23.97 -14.97 -25.72
C ALA A 131 -23.93 -16.50 -25.88
N ILE A 132 -22.93 -17.17 -25.30
CA ILE A 132 -22.69 -18.61 -25.54
C ILE A 132 -23.56 -19.49 -24.65
N ALA A 133 -23.63 -19.24 -23.34
CA ALA A 133 -24.36 -20.08 -22.41
C ALA A 133 -25.87 -20.17 -22.71
N PRO A 134 -26.57 -19.09 -23.10
CA PRO A 134 -28.00 -19.14 -23.41
C PRO A 134 -28.33 -20.00 -24.63
N CYS A 135 -27.35 -20.37 -25.46
CA CYS A 135 -27.58 -21.35 -26.52
C CYS A 135 -28.03 -22.71 -25.95
N ILE A 136 -27.66 -23.04 -24.71
CA ILE A 136 -28.05 -24.29 -24.03
C ILE A 136 -29.52 -24.25 -23.65
N SER A 137 -29.95 -23.20 -22.92
CA SER A 137 -31.35 -23.02 -22.52
C SER A 137 -32.25 -22.87 -23.74
N ALA A 138 -31.84 -22.08 -24.75
CA ALA A 138 -32.59 -21.89 -25.98
C ALA A 138 -32.78 -23.20 -26.76
N SER A 139 -31.76 -24.07 -26.83
CA SER A 139 -31.86 -25.35 -27.54
C SER A 139 -32.82 -26.32 -26.83
N ILE A 140 -32.75 -26.39 -25.50
CA ILE A 140 -33.63 -27.24 -24.69
C ILE A 140 -35.06 -26.69 -24.71
N GLY A 141 -35.23 -25.39 -24.44
CA GLY A 141 -36.51 -24.71 -24.41
C GLY A 141 -37.24 -24.77 -25.76
N ALA A 142 -36.57 -24.42 -26.85
CA ALA A 142 -37.14 -24.52 -28.20
C ALA A 142 -37.49 -25.96 -28.58
N GLY A 143 -36.67 -26.95 -28.19
CA GLY A 143 -36.97 -28.36 -28.44
C GLY A 143 -38.23 -28.83 -27.72
N VAL A 144 -38.39 -28.46 -26.45
CA VAL A 144 -39.59 -28.78 -25.65
C VAL A 144 -40.83 -28.13 -26.25
N VAL A 145 -40.72 -26.87 -26.67
CA VAL A 145 -41.86 -26.15 -27.24
C VAL A 145 -42.23 -26.67 -28.62
N ALA A 146 -41.25 -26.92 -29.49
CA ALA A 146 -41.49 -27.51 -30.80
C ALA A 146 -42.18 -28.87 -30.68
N TRP A 147 -41.72 -29.70 -29.73
CA TRP A 147 -42.30 -31.03 -29.48
C TRP A 147 -43.70 -30.98 -28.88
N HIS A 148 -43.92 -30.14 -27.86
CA HIS A 148 -45.14 -30.17 -27.06
C HIS A 148 -46.24 -29.25 -27.60
N PHE A 149 -45.86 -28.13 -28.23
CA PHE A 149 -46.79 -27.11 -28.73
C PHE A 149 -46.75 -26.95 -30.25
N GLY A 150 -45.90 -27.69 -30.97
CA GLY A 150 -45.82 -27.64 -32.43
C GLY A 150 -45.26 -26.34 -33.00
N ALA A 151 -44.49 -25.58 -32.21
CA ALA A 151 -43.91 -24.32 -32.63
C ALA A 151 -42.72 -24.51 -33.61
N ASP A 152 -42.43 -23.49 -34.41
CA ASP A 152 -41.23 -23.46 -35.23
C ASP A 152 -39.97 -23.41 -34.34
N TYR A 153 -39.09 -24.40 -34.49
CA TYR A 153 -37.91 -24.53 -33.65
C TYR A 153 -36.96 -23.34 -33.81
N ALA A 154 -36.71 -22.88 -35.04
CA ALA A 154 -35.72 -21.83 -35.29
C ALA A 154 -36.18 -20.48 -34.72
N GLN A 155 -37.46 -20.15 -34.90
CA GLN A 155 -38.09 -18.96 -34.34
C GLN A 155 -38.17 -19.02 -32.82
N ALA A 156 -38.57 -20.16 -32.24
CA ALA A 156 -38.60 -20.36 -30.81
C ALA A 156 -37.20 -20.24 -30.21
N TRP A 157 -36.19 -20.84 -30.85
CA TRP A 157 -34.78 -20.78 -30.42
C TRP A 157 -34.26 -19.36 -30.38
N PHE A 158 -34.46 -18.57 -31.45
CA PHE A 158 -33.98 -17.20 -31.52
C PHE A 158 -34.65 -16.31 -30.46
N ARG A 159 -35.97 -16.42 -30.28
CA ARG A 159 -36.72 -15.66 -29.27
C ARG A 159 -36.26 -16.00 -27.85
N TRP A 160 -36.04 -17.29 -27.58
CA TRP A 160 -35.55 -17.75 -26.29
C TRP A 160 -34.16 -17.21 -26.00
N TRP A 161 -33.25 -17.35 -26.96
CA TRP A 161 -31.86 -16.89 -26.83
C TRP A 161 -31.79 -15.38 -26.57
N VAL A 162 -32.50 -14.55 -27.36
CA VAL A 162 -32.50 -13.09 -27.19
C VAL A 162 -33.05 -12.68 -25.81
N SER A 163 -34.12 -13.35 -25.35
CA SER A 163 -34.73 -13.06 -24.06
C SER A 163 -33.80 -13.34 -22.89
N ASP A 164 -33.08 -14.47 -22.92
CA ASP A 164 -32.08 -14.84 -21.93
C ASP A 164 -30.87 -13.90 -21.97
N VAL A 165 -30.37 -13.55 -23.17
CA VAL A 165 -29.27 -12.58 -23.33
C VAL A 165 -29.60 -11.28 -22.61
N ILE A 166 -30.78 -10.71 -22.86
CA ILE A 166 -31.23 -9.45 -22.24
C ILE A 166 -31.39 -9.63 -20.72
N GLY A 167 -31.99 -10.74 -20.29
CA GLY A 167 -32.08 -11.12 -18.88
C GLY A 167 -30.72 -11.07 -18.18
N VAL A 168 -29.72 -11.71 -18.78
CA VAL A 168 -28.36 -11.81 -18.24
C VAL A 168 -27.67 -10.45 -18.19
N ILE A 169 -27.67 -9.66 -19.28
CA ILE A 169 -26.94 -8.38 -19.32
C ILE A 169 -27.62 -7.27 -18.54
N VAL A 170 -28.94 -7.27 -18.40
CA VAL A 170 -29.68 -6.24 -17.64
C VAL A 170 -29.64 -6.58 -16.14
N VAL A 171 -29.97 -7.81 -15.77
CA VAL A 171 -30.20 -8.20 -14.36
C VAL A 171 -28.95 -8.77 -13.71
N GLY A 172 -28.09 -9.46 -14.44
CA GLY A 172 -26.85 -10.04 -13.90
C GLY A 172 -25.94 -9.01 -13.21
N PRO A 173 -25.60 -7.88 -13.85
CA PRO A 173 -24.80 -6.83 -13.22
C PRO A 173 -25.45 -6.25 -11.97
N PHE A 174 -26.78 -6.05 -11.99
CA PHE A 174 -27.55 -5.58 -10.84
C PHE A 174 -27.41 -6.53 -9.65
N VAL A 175 -27.65 -7.82 -9.86
CA VAL A 175 -27.63 -8.83 -8.78
C VAL A 175 -26.22 -8.98 -8.20
N VAL A 176 -25.19 -9.04 -9.04
CA VAL A 176 -23.79 -9.11 -8.55
C VAL A 176 -23.44 -7.88 -7.71
N LYS A 177 -23.81 -6.68 -8.17
CA LYS A 177 -23.60 -5.45 -7.39
C LYS A 177 -24.41 -5.46 -6.12
N PHE A 178 -25.69 -5.80 -6.17
CA PHE A 178 -26.59 -5.83 -5.02
C PHE A 178 -26.05 -6.74 -3.91
N LEU A 179 -25.71 -7.98 -4.25
CA LEU A 179 -25.22 -8.97 -3.28
C LEU A 179 -23.84 -8.60 -2.69
N LYS A 180 -22.93 -8.03 -3.50
CA LYS A 180 -21.59 -7.62 -3.04
C LYS A 180 -21.57 -6.28 -2.29
N TYR A 181 -22.44 -5.33 -2.68
CA TYR A 181 -22.36 -3.93 -2.24
C TYR A 181 -23.28 -3.68 -1.05
N TRP A 182 -24.50 -4.24 -1.02
CA TRP A 182 -25.43 -4.03 0.10
C TRP A 182 -24.96 -4.67 1.42
N SER A 183 -24.02 -5.61 1.36
CA SER A 183 -23.41 -6.21 2.55
C SER A 183 -22.30 -5.37 3.20
N ARG A 184 -21.84 -4.27 2.56
CA ARG A 184 -20.65 -3.51 3.01
C ARG A 184 -20.78 -1.98 3.00
N VAL A 185 -21.92 -1.42 2.61
CA VAL A 185 -22.11 0.04 2.59
C VAL A 185 -22.61 0.52 3.95
N SER A 186 -21.83 1.37 4.64
CA SER A 186 -22.41 2.32 5.58
C SER A 186 -22.97 3.50 4.78
N LEU A 187 -24.27 3.77 4.96
CA LEU A 187 -24.95 4.94 4.37
C LEU A 187 -24.31 6.27 4.79
N GLU A 188 -23.45 6.25 5.81
CA GLU A 188 -22.70 7.39 6.35
C GLU A 188 -21.60 7.93 5.42
N SER A 189 -21.20 7.17 4.39
CA SER A 189 -20.10 7.55 3.48
C SER A 189 -20.53 8.29 2.20
N LEU A 190 -21.84 8.42 1.94
CA LEU A 190 -22.38 9.08 0.75
C LEU A 190 -22.83 10.51 1.10
N SER A 191 -22.23 11.51 0.44
CA SER A 191 -22.72 12.87 0.56
C SER A 191 -24.14 12.98 0.00
N TRP A 192 -25.04 13.65 0.74
CA TRP A 192 -26.44 13.83 0.33
C TRP A 192 -26.58 14.43 -1.07
N LEU A 193 -25.67 15.32 -1.46
CA LEU A 193 -25.62 15.92 -2.79
C LEU A 193 -25.44 14.88 -3.90
N ARG A 194 -24.59 13.86 -3.71
CA ARG A 194 -24.39 12.80 -4.71
C ARG A 194 -25.61 11.88 -4.83
N LEU A 195 -26.32 11.64 -3.73
CA LEU A 195 -27.56 10.86 -3.76
C LEU A 195 -28.66 11.62 -4.51
N LEU A 196 -28.81 12.92 -4.26
CA LEU A 196 -29.74 13.78 -5.00
C LEU A 196 -29.41 13.83 -6.49
N GLU A 197 -28.12 13.92 -6.85
CA GLU A 197 -27.69 13.91 -8.24
C GLU A 197 -27.97 12.57 -8.93
N MET A 198 -27.78 11.44 -8.24
CA MET A 198 -28.10 10.12 -8.78
C MET A 198 -29.60 9.94 -8.97
N LEU A 199 -30.40 10.38 -7.98
CA LEU A 199 -31.85 10.33 -8.03
C LEU A 199 -32.40 11.23 -9.14
N SER A 200 -31.87 12.44 -9.30
CA SER A 200 -32.32 13.38 -10.33
C SER A 200 -32.03 12.84 -11.73
N LEU A 201 -30.83 12.29 -11.97
CA LEU A 201 -30.49 11.66 -13.24
C LEU A 201 -31.38 10.43 -13.51
N PHE A 202 -31.63 9.60 -12.51
CA PHE A 202 -32.50 8.43 -12.65
C PHE A 202 -33.95 8.84 -12.98
N CYS A 203 -34.49 9.83 -12.28
CA CYS A 203 -35.83 10.37 -12.55
C CYS A 203 -35.89 10.99 -13.96
N ALA A 204 -34.90 11.80 -14.35
CA ALA A 204 -34.84 12.39 -15.68
C ALA A 204 -34.78 11.32 -16.77
N THR A 205 -33.96 10.29 -16.59
CA THR A 205 -33.87 9.15 -17.53
C THR A 205 -35.21 8.42 -17.63
N THR A 206 -35.84 8.13 -16.49
CA THR A 206 -37.13 7.42 -16.43
C THR A 206 -38.24 8.19 -17.12
N LEU A 207 -38.36 9.49 -16.84
CA LEU A 207 -39.32 10.38 -17.51
C LEU A 207 -39.05 10.46 -19.01
N TRP A 208 -37.79 10.58 -19.41
CA TRP A 208 -37.41 10.67 -20.82
C TRP A 208 -37.72 9.39 -21.59
N VAL A 209 -37.34 8.22 -21.07
CA VAL A 209 -37.70 6.92 -21.66
C VAL A 209 -39.22 6.78 -21.76
N THR A 210 -39.96 7.15 -20.71
CA THR A 210 -41.42 7.07 -20.71
C THR A 210 -42.02 7.90 -21.82
N TYR A 211 -41.56 9.15 -22.00
CA TYR A 211 -41.99 10.04 -23.08
C TYR A 211 -41.66 9.47 -24.46
N VAL A 212 -40.42 8.99 -24.66
CA VAL A 212 -39.96 8.41 -25.94
C VAL A 212 -40.81 7.22 -26.36
N PHE A 213 -41.15 6.34 -25.40
CA PHE A 213 -41.92 5.12 -25.66
C PHE A 213 -43.44 5.30 -25.52
N SER A 214 -43.94 6.45 -25.07
CA SER A 214 -45.38 6.76 -25.08
C SER A 214 -45.86 7.36 -26.40
N GLN A 215 -44.96 7.57 -27.36
CA GLN A 215 -45.25 8.22 -28.64
C GLN A 215 -44.60 7.44 -29.79
N ASP A 216 -45.20 7.52 -30.97
CA ASP A 216 -44.80 6.84 -32.21
C ASP A 216 -44.54 7.81 -33.38
N HIS A 217 -44.68 9.12 -33.17
CA HIS A 217 -44.61 10.13 -34.24
C HIS A 217 -43.17 10.57 -34.54
N TYR A 218 -42.29 10.59 -33.54
CA TYR A 218 -40.90 11.02 -33.64
C TYR A 218 -39.91 9.88 -33.35
N PRO A 219 -38.82 9.73 -34.11
CA PRO A 219 -37.83 8.66 -33.93
C PRO A 219 -36.84 8.98 -32.80
N LEU A 220 -37.35 9.17 -31.58
CA LEU A 220 -36.56 9.63 -30.43
C LEU A 220 -35.81 8.51 -29.67
N SER A 221 -35.93 7.24 -30.07
CA SER A 221 -35.30 6.11 -29.37
C SER A 221 -33.80 6.31 -29.13
N TRP A 222 -33.06 6.83 -30.12
CA TRP A 222 -31.62 7.09 -30.02
C TRP A 222 -31.22 8.13 -28.96
N THR A 223 -32.14 9.00 -28.56
CA THR A 223 -31.86 10.04 -27.54
C THR A 223 -31.73 9.45 -26.14
N VAL A 224 -32.34 8.28 -25.89
CA VAL A 224 -32.19 7.56 -24.62
C VAL A 224 -30.72 7.14 -24.42
N SER A 225 -30.00 6.83 -25.50
CA SER A 225 -28.57 6.53 -25.45
C SER A 225 -27.75 7.70 -24.88
N LEU A 226 -28.18 8.95 -25.06
CA LEU A 226 -27.51 10.12 -24.46
C LEU A 226 -27.68 10.17 -22.94
N MET A 227 -28.87 9.80 -22.43
CA MET A 227 -29.12 9.66 -20.99
C MET A 227 -28.28 8.53 -20.39
N LEU A 228 -28.19 7.39 -21.09
CA LEU A 228 -27.35 6.26 -20.67
C LEU A 228 -25.85 6.60 -20.70
N LEU A 229 -25.39 7.36 -21.70
CA LEU A 229 -24.02 7.87 -21.75
C LEU A 229 -23.73 8.77 -20.55
N TRP A 230 -24.65 9.67 -20.21
CA TRP A 230 -24.49 10.54 -19.05
C TRP A 230 -24.44 9.72 -17.74
N ALA A 231 -25.32 8.73 -17.60
CA ALA A 231 -25.31 7.80 -16.47
C ALA A 231 -23.96 7.06 -16.35
N ALA A 232 -23.41 6.59 -17.47
CA ALA A 232 -22.13 5.89 -17.54
C ALA A 232 -20.95 6.79 -17.18
N MET A 233 -20.92 8.02 -17.71
CA MET A 233 -19.84 8.97 -17.45
C MET A 233 -19.84 9.48 -16.00
N ARG A 234 -21.03 9.67 -15.41
CA ARG A 234 -21.14 10.29 -14.08
C ARG A 234 -21.17 9.29 -12.93
N PHE A 235 -21.87 8.18 -13.10
CA PHE A 235 -22.12 7.19 -12.03
C PHE A 235 -21.57 5.81 -12.38
N GLU A 236 -20.80 5.70 -13.46
CA GLU A 236 -20.19 4.45 -13.94
C GLU A 236 -21.27 3.35 -14.06
N VAL A 237 -20.92 2.13 -13.67
CA VAL A 237 -21.78 0.95 -13.76
C VAL A 237 -23.07 1.10 -12.94
N ARG A 238 -23.07 1.89 -11.85
CA ARG A 238 -24.26 2.03 -10.98
C ARG A 238 -25.39 2.79 -11.67
N GLY A 239 -25.03 3.89 -12.34
CA GLY A 239 -25.99 4.68 -13.11
C GLY A 239 -26.56 3.86 -14.26
N VAL A 240 -25.68 3.20 -15.02
CA VAL A 240 -26.10 2.40 -16.19
C VAL A 240 -27.05 1.28 -15.80
N ILE A 241 -26.74 0.50 -14.76
CA ILE A 241 -27.61 -0.61 -14.35
C ILE A 241 -29.03 -0.14 -14.04
N LEU A 242 -29.19 0.92 -13.25
CA LEU A 242 -30.50 1.44 -12.88
C LEU A 242 -31.24 2.00 -14.09
N SER A 243 -30.57 2.84 -14.89
CA SER A 243 -31.16 3.46 -16.08
C SER A 243 -31.54 2.43 -17.15
N VAL A 244 -30.73 1.39 -17.36
CA VAL A 244 -31.03 0.30 -18.29
C VAL A 244 -32.17 -0.57 -17.78
N ALA A 245 -32.24 -0.86 -16.48
CA ALA A 245 -33.36 -1.62 -15.93
C ALA A 245 -34.69 -0.86 -16.12
N ALA A 246 -34.71 0.44 -15.82
CA ALA A 246 -35.87 1.29 -16.10
C ALA A 246 -36.20 1.33 -17.59
N MET A 247 -35.20 1.53 -18.45
CA MET A 247 -35.37 1.50 -19.91
C MET A 247 -36.00 0.19 -20.37
N THR A 248 -35.51 -0.95 -19.89
CA THR A 248 -35.96 -2.29 -20.30
C THR A 248 -37.43 -2.50 -19.93
N VAL A 249 -37.80 -2.24 -18.68
CA VAL A 249 -39.19 -2.43 -18.21
C VAL A 249 -40.15 -1.52 -18.98
N ILE A 250 -39.83 -0.23 -19.11
CA ILE A 250 -40.70 0.74 -19.78
C ILE A 250 -40.81 0.44 -21.28
N ALA A 251 -39.68 0.18 -21.95
CA ALA A 251 -39.64 -0.08 -23.38
C ALA A 251 -40.43 -1.34 -23.74
N VAL A 252 -40.24 -2.43 -23.00
CA VAL A 252 -40.98 -3.68 -23.22
C VAL A 252 -42.47 -3.48 -22.93
N TYR A 253 -42.82 -2.86 -21.79
CA TYR A 253 -44.22 -2.65 -21.41
C TYR A 253 -44.98 -1.74 -22.40
N GLN A 254 -44.40 -0.61 -22.80
CA GLN A 254 -45.05 0.31 -23.73
C GLN A 254 -45.18 -0.30 -25.13
N THR A 255 -44.16 -1.01 -25.60
CA THR A 255 -44.24 -1.77 -26.86
C THR A 255 -45.33 -2.84 -26.77
N ALA A 256 -45.54 -3.43 -25.59
CA ALA A 256 -46.63 -4.38 -25.32
C ALA A 256 -48.03 -3.80 -25.40
N LEU A 257 -48.18 -2.52 -25.07
CA LEU A 257 -49.44 -1.79 -25.24
C LEU A 257 -49.65 -1.29 -26.68
N GLY A 258 -48.72 -1.55 -27.60
CA GLY A 258 -48.77 -1.00 -28.96
C GLY A 258 -48.35 0.46 -29.05
N HIS A 259 -47.62 0.97 -28.05
CA HIS A 259 -47.06 2.32 -28.06
C HIS A 259 -45.55 2.31 -28.33
N GLY A 260 -45.03 3.43 -28.81
CA GLY A 260 -43.61 3.67 -28.93
C GLY A 260 -43.03 3.42 -30.31
N PRO A 261 -41.73 3.70 -30.51
CA PRO A 261 -41.10 3.73 -31.83
C PRO A 261 -41.06 2.39 -32.56
N PHE A 262 -41.20 1.28 -31.83
CA PHE A 262 -41.15 -0.07 -32.38
C PHE A 262 -42.53 -0.72 -32.51
N ALA A 263 -43.59 -0.10 -31.98
CA ALA A 263 -44.94 -0.64 -32.05
C ALA A 263 -45.61 -0.38 -33.41
N ALA A 264 -45.23 0.69 -34.10
CA ALA A 264 -45.77 1.06 -35.42
C ALA A 264 -45.16 0.26 -36.60
N LEU A 265 -44.42 -0.82 -36.32
CA LEU A 265 -43.79 -1.66 -37.35
C LEU A 265 -44.74 -2.75 -37.86
N ASP A 266 -44.45 -3.30 -39.05
CA ASP A 266 -45.32 -4.19 -39.85
C ASP A 266 -45.98 -5.36 -39.08
N SER A 267 -45.36 -5.82 -37.99
CA SER A 267 -45.98 -6.79 -37.08
C SER A 267 -45.54 -6.58 -35.64
N VAL A 268 -46.41 -6.93 -34.68
CA VAL A 268 -46.13 -6.90 -33.24
C VAL A 268 -44.89 -7.74 -32.91
N GLU A 269 -44.75 -8.92 -33.52
CA GLU A 269 -43.60 -9.80 -33.30
C GLU A 269 -42.27 -9.18 -33.75
N PHE A 270 -42.30 -8.48 -34.88
CA PHE A 270 -41.13 -7.75 -35.39
C PHE A 270 -40.81 -6.56 -34.48
N GLY A 271 -41.82 -5.81 -34.02
CA GLY A 271 -41.66 -4.72 -33.06
C GLY A 271 -41.00 -5.16 -31.75
N VAL A 272 -41.41 -6.31 -31.21
CA VAL A 272 -40.79 -6.95 -30.04
C VAL A 272 -39.32 -7.28 -30.30
N SER A 273 -39.03 -7.89 -31.44
CA SER A 273 -37.65 -8.25 -31.81
C SER A 273 -36.77 -7.01 -31.95
N MET A 274 -37.30 -5.90 -32.47
CA MET A 274 -36.59 -4.64 -32.60
C MET A 274 -36.34 -3.96 -31.24
N VAL A 275 -37.32 -3.94 -30.33
CA VAL A 275 -37.10 -3.36 -28.99
C VAL A 275 -36.10 -4.20 -28.19
N GLN A 276 -36.11 -5.53 -28.35
CA GLN A 276 -35.12 -6.42 -27.75
C GLN A 276 -33.70 -6.14 -28.28
N LEU A 277 -33.54 -6.04 -29.61
CA LEU A 277 -32.25 -5.69 -30.21
C LEU A 277 -31.76 -4.33 -29.74
N TYR A 278 -32.66 -3.35 -29.66
CA TYR A 278 -32.39 -2.02 -29.15
C TYR A 278 -31.92 -2.04 -27.69
N ILE A 279 -32.60 -2.78 -26.81
CA ILE A 279 -32.22 -2.95 -25.40
C ILE A 279 -30.86 -3.64 -25.29
N ALA A 280 -30.63 -4.72 -26.05
CA ALA A 280 -29.38 -5.45 -26.02
C ALA A 280 -28.20 -4.58 -26.47
N ALA A 281 -28.35 -3.85 -27.58
CA ALA A 281 -27.33 -2.97 -28.13
C ALA A 281 -26.97 -1.84 -27.15
N ASN A 282 -27.98 -1.16 -26.57
CA ASN A 282 -27.75 -0.10 -25.59
C ASN A 282 -27.11 -0.65 -24.31
N THR A 283 -27.64 -1.75 -23.77
CA THR A 283 -27.14 -2.33 -22.52
C THR A 283 -25.68 -2.74 -22.67
N PHE A 284 -25.35 -3.47 -23.73
CA PHE A 284 -23.97 -3.90 -23.98
C PHE A 284 -23.03 -2.70 -24.16
N THR A 285 -23.42 -1.73 -24.99
CA THR A 285 -22.62 -0.52 -25.25
C THR A 285 -22.34 0.25 -23.96
N PHE A 286 -23.36 0.55 -23.17
CA PHE A 286 -23.21 1.40 -21.99
C PHE A 286 -22.63 0.65 -20.79
N LEU A 287 -22.80 -0.67 -20.69
CA LEU A 287 -22.02 -1.47 -19.75
C LEU A 287 -20.53 -1.40 -20.07
N LEU A 288 -20.12 -1.56 -21.33
CA LEU A 288 -18.72 -1.43 -21.74
C LEU A 288 -18.17 -0.03 -21.49
N VAL A 289 -18.88 1.02 -21.92
CA VAL A 289 -18.49 2.42 -21.68
C VAL A 289 -18.33 2.68 -20.18
N SER A 290 -19.29 2.25 -19.36
CA SER A 290 -19.23 2.46 -17.91
C SER A 290 -18.01 1.81 -17.25
N VAL A 291 -17.57 0.65 -17.76
CA VAL A 291 -16.39 -0.05 -17.26
C VAL A 291 -15.10 0.60 -17.74
N ILE A 292 -15.04 1.06 -18.99
CA ILE A 292 -13.90 1.85 -19.50
C ILE A 292 -13.73 3.12 -18.66
N VAL A 293 -14.82 3.82 -18.36
CA VAL A 293 -14.80 5.01 -17.48
C VAL A 293 -14.34 4.63 -16.07
N SER A 294 -14.82 3.51 -15.52
CA SER A 294 -14.43 3.02 -14.19
C SER A 294 -12.94 2.68 -14.11
N GLU A 295 -12.41 1.91 -15.07
CA GLU A 295 -10.98 1.56 -15.14
C GLU A 295 -10.11 2.81 -15.31
N ARG A 296 -10.48 3.72 -16.21
CA ARG A 296 -9.76 4.98 -16.42
C ARG A 296 -9.71 5.81 -15.15
N THR A 297 -10.85 5.96 -14.48
CA THR A 297 -10.95 6.74 -13.24
C THR A 297 -10.13 6.09 -12.12
N ALA A 298 -10.16 4.76 -12.01
CA ALA A 298 -9.36 4.02 -11.04
C ALA A 298 -7.85 4.17 -11.32
N ALA A 299 -7.43 4.06 -12.58
CA ALA A 299 -6.03 4.24 -12.99
C ALA A 299 -5.54 5.68 -12.70
N SER A 300 -6.32 6.70 -13.07
CA SER A 300 -5.96 8.10 -12.77
C SER A 300 -5.87 8.37 -11.26
N ARG A 301 -6.76 7.79 -10.44
CA ARG A 301 -6.66 7.90 -8.98
C ARG A 301 -5.45 7.17 -8.42
N ALA A 302 -5.11 6.00 -8.94
CA ALA A 302 -3.94 5.24 -8.51
C ALA A 302 -2.64 6.00 -8.78
N VAL A 303 -2.51 6.63 -9.96
CA VAL A 303 -1.38 7.50 -10.28
C VAL A 303 -1.33 8.70 -9.32
N ALA A 304 -2.43 9.42 -9.17
CA ALA A 304 -2.47 10.59 -8.27
C ALA A 304 -2.16 10.24 -6.80
N GLN A 305 -2.63 9.09 -6.31
CA GLN A 305 -2.30 8.60 -4.96
C GLN A 305 -0.83 8.19 -4.84
N SER A 306 -0.27 7.56 -5.88
CA SER A 306 1.15 7.23 -5.91
C SER A 306 2.00 8.50 -5.91
N ASP A 307 1.67 9.50 -6.71
CA ASP A 307 2.38 10.79 -6.77
C ASP A 307 2.29 11.53 -5.44
N ALA A 308 1.10 11.57 -4.82
CA ALA A 308 0.91 12.18 -3.50
C ALA A 308 1.74 11.46 -2.43
N ARG A 309 1.78 10.12 -2.46
CA ARG A 309 2.58 9.32 -1.53
C ARG A 309 4.08 9.53 -1.72
N TYR A 310 4.57 9.57 -2.97
CA TYR A 310 5.98 9.86 -3.24
C TYR A 310 6.36 11.28 -2.85
N ARG A 311 5.49 12.26 -3.12
CA ARG A 311 5.70 13.65 -2.70
C ARG A 311 5.74 13.76 -1.18
N ASP A 312 4.85 13.08 -0.47
CA ASP A 312 4.86 13.06 1.00
C ASP A 312 6.15 12.46 1.57
N LEU A 313 6.63 11.34 1.03
CA LEU A 313 7.91 10.75 1.43
C LEU A 313 9.09 11.68 1.13
N PHE A 314 9.09 12.32 -0.05
CA PHE A 314 10.12 13.27 -0.46
C PHE A 314 10.17 14.51 0.43
N GLU A 315 9.02 15.12 0.70
CA GLU A 315 8.92 16.35 1.50
C GLU A 315 9.20 16.11 3.00
N ASN A 316 8.97 14.90 3.51
CA ASN A 316 9.19 14.58 4.94
C ASN A 316 10.52 13.86 5.21
N MET A 317 11.38 13.65 4.20
CA MET A 317 12.74 13.13 4.42
C MET A 317 13.57 14.12 5.23
N GLN A 318 14.31 13.62 6.23
CA GLN A 318 15.18 14.45 7.09
C GLN A 318 16.50 14.88 6.42
N GLU A 319 16.76 14.41 5.22
CA GLU A 319 17.93 14.77 4.43
C GLU A 319 17.61 15.96 3.51
N LEU A 320 18.63 16.75 3.18
CA LEU A 320 18.53 17.80 2.20
C LEU A 320 18.56 17.14 0.82
N VAL A 321 17.41 17.08 0.14
CA VAL A 321 17.30 16.44 -1.17
C VAL A 321 17.01 17.49 -2.24
N ALA A 322 17.78 17.47 -3.33
CA ALA A 322 17.55 18.30 -4.50
C ALA A 322 17.72 17.50 -5.80
N LEU A 323 16.89 17.85 -6.80
CA LEU A 323 17.09 17.46 -8.19
C LEU A 323 17.67 18.67 -8.90
N VAL A 324 18.85 18.48 -9.47
CA VAL A 324 19.56 19.53 -10.21
C VAL A 324 19.75 19.10 -11.66
N GLY A 325 19.65 20.06 -12.58
CA GLY A 325 19.92 19.80 -13.98
C GLY A 325 21.41 19.65 -14.27
N SER A 326 21.75 19.44 -15.55
CA SER A 326 23.13 19.25 -15.99
C SER A 326 24.02 20.48 -15.76
N GLY A 327 23.44 21.69 -15.69
CA GLY A 327 24.15 22.93 -15.38
C GLY A 327 24.22 23.25 -13.88
N ALA A 328 23.90 22.27 -13.03
CA ALA A 328 23.71 22.43 -11.58
C ALA A 328 22.54 23.35 -11.20
N GLU A 329 21.61 23.65 -12.12
CA GLU A 329 20.41 24.42 -11.78
C GLU A 329 19.46 23.59 -10.90
N ILE A 330 18.98 24.15 -9.79
CA ILE A 330 18.08 23.45 -8.87
C ILE A 330 16.67 23.45 -9.48
N GLN A 331 16.23 22.28 -9.94
CA GLN A 331 14.91 22.09 -10.53
C GLN A 331 13.85 21.77 -9.48
N PHE A 332 14.26 21.06 -8.42
CA PHE A 332 13.38 20.67 -7.33
C PHE A 332 14.20 20.47 -6.05
N ALA A 333 13.61 20.75 -4.89
CA ALA A 333 14.20 20.42 -3.59
C ALA A 333 13.10 20.18 -2.56
N ASN A 334 13.39 19.37 -1.54
CA ASN A 334 12.43 19.04 -0.48
C ASN A 334 12.32 20.12 0.59
N ARG A 335 11.28 20.05 1.41
CA ARG A 335 11.05 20.91 2.57
C ARG A 335 12.28 21.09 3.45
N THR A 336 12.96 20.01 3.80
CA THR A 336 14.14 20.05 4.67
C THR A 336 15.29 20.84 4.05
N PHE A 337 15.51 20.76 2.74
CA PHE A 337 16.49 21.60 2.02
C PHE A 337 16.22 23.09 2.25
N TYR A 338 14.97 23.53 2.11
CA TYR A 338 14.57 24.92 2.31
C TYR A 338 14.68 25.35 3.78
N GLU A 339 14.13 24.56 4.70
CA GLU A 339 14.08 24.91 6.13
C GLU A 339 15.48 24.95 6.76
N ARG A 340 16.36 23.99 6.44
CA ARG A 340 17.70 23.91 7.01
C ARG A 340 18.64 24.98 6.45
N LEU A 341 18.54 25.29 5.16
CA LEU A 341 19.34 26.35 4.55
C LEU A 341 18.73 27.75 4.71
N GLY A 342 17.51 27.84 5.20
CA GLY A 342 16.81 29.09 5.47
C GLY A 342 16.27 29.81 4.23
N TYR A 343 16.23 29.15 3.07
CA TYR A 343 15.76 29.76 1.83
C TYR A 343 14.29 29.44 1.54
N THR A 344 13.61 30.33 0.82
CA THR A 344 12.28 30.03 0.28
C THR A 344 12.37 29.29 -1.06
N PRO A 345 11.38 28.46 -1.44
CA PRO A 345 11.38 27.76 -2.73
C PRO A 345 11.59 28.70 -3.93
N LYS A 346 10.97 29.89 -3.91
CA LYS A 346 11.11 30.87 -4.99
C LYS A 346 12.53 31.44 -5.14
N ALA A 347 13.33 31.44 -4.07
CA ALA A 347 14.68 31.98 -4.08
C ALA A 347 15.74 30.96 -4.56
N VAL A 348 15.41 29.66 -4.51
CA VAL A 348 16.35 28.56 -4.80
C VAL A 348 16.03 27.89 -6.14
N LEU A 349 14.74 27.75 -6.48
CA LEU A 349 14.38 27.10 -7.73
C LEU A 349 14.88 27.90 -8.93
N GLY A 350 15.62 27.23 -9.81
CA GLY A 350 16.27 27.81 -10.98
C GLY A 350 17.64 28.46 -10.72
N THR A 351 18.09 28.56 -9.47
CA THR A 351 19.45 29.03 -9.16
C THR A 351 20.46 27.88 -9.22
N SER A 352 21.75 28.19 -9.28
CA SER A 352 22.79 27.17 -9.31
C SER A 352 23.06 26.64 -7.90
N LEU A 353 23.13 25.31 -7.74
CA LEU A 353 23.56 24.68 -6.49
C LEU A 353 24.95 25.17 -6.06
N LEU A 354 25.81 25.54 -7.02
CA LEU A 354 27.15 26.07 -6.74
C LEU A 354 27.13 27.38 -5.94
N ASP A 355 26.06 28.18 -6.04
CA ASP A 355 25.93 29.45 -5.33
C ASP A 355 25.71 29.24 -3.82
N LEU A 356 25.19 28.06 -3.45
CA LEU A 356 24.98 27.63 -2.07
C LEU A 356 26.19 26.90 -1.49
N VAL A 357 27.18 26.53 -2.30
CA VAL A 357 28.42 25.88 -1.84
C VAL A 357 29.43 26.94 -1.40
N HIS A 358 30.15 26.68 -0.31
CA HIS A 358 31.23 27.54 0.20
C HIS A 358 32.30 27.78 -0.90
N PRO A 359 32.84 29.01 -1.06
CA PRO A 359 33.80 29.34 -2.14
C PRO A 359 34.96 28.35 -2.30
N ASP A 360 35.56 27.91 -1.19
CA ASP A 360 36.66 26.93 -1.19
C ASP A 360 36.26 25.56 -1.77
N ASP A 361 34.99 25.18 -1.63
CA ASP A 361 34.48 23.86 -2.04
C ASP A 361 33.82 23.90 -3.44
N GLN A 362 33.67 25.09 -4.05
CA GLN A 362 33.03 25.24 -5.36
C GLN A 362 33.78 24.55 -6.49
N GLU A 363 35.12 24.59 -6.51
CA GLU A 363 35.91 23.93 -7.57
C GLU A 363 35.84 22.41 -7.45
N LYS A 364 35.80 21.89 -6.21
CA LYS A 364 35.54 20.48 -5.92
C LYS A 364 34.18 20.05 -6.47
N MET A 365 33.13 20.85 -6.24
CA MET A 365 31.79 20.57 -6.76
C MET A 365 31.74 20.64 -8.29
N ARG A 366 32.35 21.66 -8.92
CA ARG A 366 32.45 21.76 -10.39
C ARG A 366 33.15 20.54 -11.01
N ALA A 367 34.22 20.06 -10.38
CA ALA A 367 34.92 18.87 -10.83
C ALA A 367 34.01 17.62 -10.80
N LEU A 368 33.17 17.49 -9.77
CA LEU A 368 32.18 16.40 -9.67
C LEU A 368 31.13 16.48 -10.79
N PHE A 369 30.54 17.68 -11.03
CA PHE A 369 29.60 17.90 -12.13
C PHE A 369 30.19 17.59 -13.52
N ARG A 370 31.47 17.93 -13.75
CA ARG A 370 32.16 17.58 -15.01
C ARG A 370 32.33 16.06 -15.17
N ARG A 371 32.54 15.31 -14.09
CA ARG A 371 32.71 13.85 -14.14
C ARG A 371 31.38 13.10 -14.30
N PHE A 372 30.25 13.69 -13.90
CA PHE A 372 28.93 13.12 -14.18
C PHE A 372 28.64 12.96 -15.67
N ALA A 373 29.22 13.80 -16.54
CA ALA A 373 29.12 13.65 -17.99
C ALA A 373 29.68 12.31 -18.52
N ILE A 374 30.43 11.57 -17.69
CA ILE A 374 31.08 10.30 -18.02
C ILE A 374 30.36 9.10 -17.36
N GLY A 375 29.30 9.33 -16.56
CA GLY A 375 28.46 8.27 -15.98
C GLY A 375 28.85 7.80 -14.57
N ASP A 376 29.77 8.49 -13.90
CA ASP A 376 30.16 8.18 -12.51
C ASP A 376 29.02 8.49 -11.52
N HIS A 377 28.95 7.72 -10.42
CA HIS A 377 28.15 8.04 -9.23
C HIS A 377 29.12 8.36 -8.09
N PHE A 378 28.85 9.41 -7.31
CA PHE A 378 29.73 9.78 -6.21
C PHE A 378 29.02 9.61 -4.88
N THR A 379 29.67 8.86 -3.99
CA THR A 379 29.19 8.63 -2.63
C THR A 379 30.10 9.31 -1.61
N GLU A 380 29.53 9.65 -0.45
CA GLU A 380 30.26 10.17 0.72
C GLU A 380 31.01 11.50 0.51
N ILE A 381 30.48 12.39 -0.32
CA ILE A 381 31.10 13.69 -0.55
C ILE A 381 30.81 14.61 0.64
N GLU A 382 31.87 15.08 1.31
CA GLU A 382 31.79 16.12 2.33
C GLU A 382 32.06 17.51 1.71
N LEU A 383 31.19 18.48 2.02
CA LEU A 383 31.28 19.86 1.56
C LEU A 383 30.54 20.82 2.49
N ARG A 384 30.93 22.09 2.44
CA ARG A 384 30.30 23.18 3.20
C ARG A 384 29.26 23.88 2.34
N LEU A 385 28.03 23.92 2.84
CA LEU A 385 26.96 24.76 2.30
C LEU A 385 26.87 26.05 3.11
N ARG A 386 26.39 27.11 2.46
CA ARG A 386 26.08 28.40 3.08
C ARG A 386 24.56 28.57 3.15
N THR A 387 24.08 28.87 4.36
CA THR A 387 22.68 29.23 4.58
C THR A 387 22.39 30.65 4.08
N GLN A 388 21.12 31.03 3.98
CA GLN A 388 20.73 32.41 3.65
C GLN A 388 21.26 33.43 4.68
N ALA A 389 21.42 33.02 5.94
CA ALA A 389 22.01 33.84 7.00
C ALA A 389 23.54 33.97 6.91
N GLY A 390 24.18 33.22 6.00
CA GLY A 390 25.63 33.19 5.84
C GLY A 390 26.35 32.21 6.77
N GLU A 391 25.63 31.40 7.54
CA GLU A 391 26.21 30.35 8.39
C GLU A 391 26.71 29.18 7.55
N GLU A 392 27.77 28.52 8.03
CA GLU A 392 28.33 27.32 7.41
C GLU A 392 27.65 26.06 7.95
N MET A 393 27.18 25.23 7.03
CA MET A 393 26.63 23.91 7.30
C MET A 393 27.50 22.85 6.64
N ILE A 394 28.02 21.90 7.41
CA ILE A 394 28.83 20.81 6.88
C ILE A 394 27.89 19.67 6.51
N VAL A 395 27.86 19.31 5.24
CA VAL A 395 27.03 18.22 4.74
C VAL A 395 27.90 17.08 4.19
N LYS A 396 27.38 15.87 4.33
CA LYS A 396 27.92 14.66 3.71
C LYS A 396 26.82 14.00 2.88
N GLY A 397 27.12 13.59 1.66
CA GLY A 397 26.17 12.76 0.94
C GLY A 397 26.54 12.45 -0.48
N ASP A 398 25.53 12.09 -1.26
CA ASP A 398 25.68 11.40 -2.52
C ASP A 398 25.09 12.24 -3.66
N LEU A 399 25.77 12.18 -4.80
CA LEU A 399 25.27 12.71 -6.06
C LEU A 399 25.14 11.54 -7.04
N SER A 400 23.94 11.37 -7.58
CA SER A 400 23.61 10.25 -8.48
C SER A 400 22.95 10.77 -9.75
N LEU A 401 23.41 10.30 -10.90
CA LEU A 401 22.88 10.71 -12.19
C LEU A 401 21.70 9.81 -12.58
N GLN A 402 20.59 10.44 -12.95
CA GLN A 402 19.42 9.73 -13.42
C GLN A 402 19.24 9.97 -14.92
N LEU A 403 19.32 8.89 -15.69
CA LEU A 403 19.06 8.90 -17.12
C LEU A 403 17.55 8.85 -17.37
N VAL A 404 17.08 9.70 -18.29
CA VAL A 404 15.71 9.66 -18.83
C VAL A 404 15.85 9.47 -20.34
N ASP A 405 15.29 8.39 -20.88
CA ASP A 405 15.36 8.02 -22.30
C ASP A 405 16.78 7.99 -22.90
N GLY A 406 17.76 7.56 -22.10
CA GLY A 406 19.16 7.44 -22.52
C GLY A 406 19.93 8.77 -22.56
N GLN A 407 19.30 9.89 -22.16
CA GLN A 407 19.95 11.19 -21.96
C GLN A 407 20.03 11.53 -20.46
N ILE A 408 20.96 12.42 -20.09
CA ILE A 408 21.09 12.93 -18.72
C ILE A 408 19.82 13.70 -18.39
N GLY A 409 18.96 13.14 -17.55
CA GLY A 409 17.70 13.77 -17.16
C GLY A 409 17.92 14.80 -16.04
N HIS A 410 18.48 14.35 -14.92
CA HIS A 410 18.81 15.18 -13.76
C HIS A 410 19.80 14.46 -12.85
N VAL A 411 20.50 15.23 -12.02
CA VAL A 411 21.36 14.72 -10.94
C VAL A 411 20.59 14.84 -9.63
N ARG A 412 20.44 13.73 -8.92
CA ARG A 412 19.86 13.69 -7.57
C ARG A 412 20.95 13.88 -6.54
N VAL A 413 20.80 14.92 -5.74
CA VAL A 413 21.68 15.32 -4.65
C VAL A 413 20.97 14.99 -3.35
N ILE A 414 21.60 14.19 -2.49
CA ILE A 414 21.13 13.85 -1.16
C ILE A 414 22.23 14.20 -0.18
N PHE A 415 21.94 15.11 0.76
CA PHE A 415 22.89 15.59 1.73
C PHE A 415 22.38 15.42 3.16
N HIS A 416 23.21 14.84 3.99
CA HIS A 416 23.01 14.73 5.43
C HIS A 416 23.81 15.82 6.13
N ASP A 417 23.15 16.58 7.01
CA ASP A 417 23.81 17.58 7.84
C ASP A 417 24.60 16.90 8.97
N ILE A 418 25.93 17.03 8.91
CA ILE A 418 26.87 16.48 9.88
C ILE A 418 27.53 17.57 10.74
N THR A 419 27.00 18.79 10.73
CA THR A 419 27.60 19.93 11.45
C THR A 419 27.77 19.65 12.94
N ILE A 420 26.70 19.19 13.61
CA ILE A 420 26.72 18.83 15.03
C ILE A 420 27.71 17.69 15.31
N ARG A 421 27.74 16.69 14.42
CA ARG A 421 28.64 15.55 14.54
C ARG A 421 30.11 15.99 14.46
N LYS A 422 30.46 16.82 13.47
CA LYS A 422 31.83 17.35 13.31
C LYS A 422 32.24 18.24 14.49
N GLN A 423 31.33 19.04 15.03
CA GLN A 423 31.58 19.83 16.23
C GLN A 423 31.85 18.95 17.45
N ALA A 424 31.06 17.88 17.63
CA ALA A 424 31.28 16.92 18.72
C ALA A 424 32.61 16.15 18.56
N GLU A 425 32.95 15.71 17.34
CA GLU A 425 34.23 15.05 17.04
C GLU A 425 35.43 15.98 17.33
N ALA A 426 35.33 17.25 16.96
CA ALA A 426 36.35 18.26 17.26
C ALA A 426 36.50 18.49 18.77
N GLU A 427 35.40 18.58 19.51
CA GLU A 427 35.42 18.78 20.96
C GLU A 427 35.99 17.57 21.70
N VAL A 428 35.64 16.35 21.28
CA VAL A 428 36.25 15.12 21.83
C VAL A 428 37.76 15.12 21.58
N THR A 429 38.20 15.48 20.38
CA THR A 429 39.64 15.55 20.05
C THR A 429 40.37 16.58 20.91
N ARG A 430 39.74 17.75 21.13
CA ARG A 430 40.24 18.80 22.02
C ARG A 430 40.40 18.31 23.46
N LEU A 431 39.34 17.69 24.01
CA LEU A 431 39.35 17.15 25.37
C LEU A 431 40.35 16.00 25.54
N GLN A 432 40.52 15.14 24.53
CA GLN A 432 41.55 14.10 24.54
C GLN A 432 42.96 14.68 24.61
N THR A 433 43.20 15.76 23.86
CA THR A 433 44.50 16.45 23.87
C THR A 433 44.75 17.10 25.23
N GLU A 434 43.75 17.79 25.78
CA GLU A 434 43.81 18.40 27.12
C GLU A 434 44.02 17.35 28.22
N LEU A 435 43.36 16.20 28.13
CA LEU A 435 43.55 15.09 29.06
C LEU A 435 44.96 14.51 28.96
N GLN A 436 45.51 14.34 27.75
CA GLN A 436 46.87 13.85 27.55
C GLN A 436 47.90 14.80 28.17
N GLU A 437 47.72 16.12 28.02
CA GLU A 437 48.59 17.12 28.64
C GLU A 437 48.53 17.03 30.18
N ARG A 438 47.33 16.89 30.76
CA ARG A 438 47.15 16.76 32.21
C ARG A 438 47.75 15.47 32.78
N VAL A 439 47.64 14.36 32.06
CA VAL A 439 48.26 13.09 32.45
C VAL A 439 49.78 13.24 32.49
N ALA A 440 50.38 13.84 31.44
CA ALA A 440 51.82 14.08 31.40
C ALA A 440 52.31 15.00 32.54
N GLU A 441 51.52 16.04 32.89
CA GLU A 441 51.82 16.93 34.02
C GLU A 441 51.82 16.18 35.36
N LEU A 442 50.83 15.32 35.60
CA LEU A 442 50.72 14.50 36.81
C LEU A 442 51.85 13.48 36.93
N GLU A 443 52.23 12.81 35.83
CA GLU A 443 53.37 11.89 35.80
C GLU A 443 54.67 12.61 36.19
N ALA A 444 54.93 13.80 35.63
CA ALA A 444 56.09 14.61 35.98
C ALA A 444 56.08 15.12 37.43
N ALA A 445 54.90 15.34 38.02
CA ALA A 445 54.76 15.70 39.43
C ALA A 445 55.06 14.50 40.35
N ILE A 446 54.57 13.30 40.00
CA ILE A 446 54.84 12.05 40.75
C ILE A 446 56.34 11.75 40.76
N ASP A 447 57.03 11.89 39.62
CA ASP A 447 58.47 11.63 39.55
C ASP A 447 59.28 12.60 40.41
N ARG A 448 58.90 13.88 40.47
CA ARG A 448 59.50 14.86 41.40
C ARG A 448 59.32 14.49 42.87
N VAL A 449 58.15 13.97 43.25
CA VAL A 449 57.90 13.50 44.63
C VAL A 449 58.76 12.27 44.96
N LYS A 450 58.93 11.33 44.02
CA LYS A 450 59.81 10.16 44.21
C LYS A 450 61.26 10.58 44.42
N GLU A 451 61.74 11.57 43.67
CA GLU A 451 63.11 12.08 43.79
C GLU A 451 63.37 12.75 45.16
N LEU A 452 62.41 13.56 45.64
CA LEU A 452 62.48 14.20 46.95
C LEU A 452 62.44 13.20 48.12
N ARG A 453 61.63 12.14 48.00
CA ARG A 453 61.54 11.07 49.02
C ARG A 453 62.76 10.13 49.06
N GLY A 454 63.67 10.21 48.08
CA GLY A 454 64.88 9.37 48.03
C GLY A 454 66.02 9.85 48.93
N LEU A 455 65.98 11.10 49.42
CA LEU A 455 67.05 11.69 50.22
C LEU A 455 66.74 11.55 51.72
N PHE A 456 67.20 10.46 52.33
CA PHE A 456 67.07 10.26 53.78
C PHE A 456 68.20 10.99 54.53
N PRO A 457 67.89 11.88 55.50
CA PRO A 457 68.90 12.47 56.37
C PRO A 457 69.41 11.42 57.36
N ILE A 458 70.64 10.95 57.15
CA ILE A 458 71.29 9.95 58.00
C ILE A 458 72.34 10.60 58.89
N CYS A 459 72.35 10.30 60.19
CA CYS A 459 73.36 10.80 61.12
C CYS A 459 74.74 10.25 60.73
N ALA A 460 75.73 11.13 60.51
CA ALA A 460 77.05 10.73 60.06
C ALA A 460 77.76 9.78 61.05
N TRP A 461 77.45 9.88 62.35
CA TRP A 461 78.08 9.12 63.43
C TRP A 461 77.39 7.78 63.70
N CYS A 462 76.12 7.80 64.12
CA CYS A 462 75.39 6.59 64.54
C CYS A 462 74.54 5.95 63.44
N LYS A 463 74.51 6.53 62.23
CA LYS A 463 73.77 6.04 61.06
C LYS A 463 72.26 5.92 61.21
N LYS A 464 71.65 6.53 62.23
CA LYS A 464 70.18 6.66 62.37
C LYS A 464 69.59 7.56 61.28
N ILE A 465 68.36 7.30 60.85
CA ILE A 465 67.59 8.13 59.91
C ILE A 465 66.71 9.10 60.69
N ARG A 466 66.63 10.35 60.23
CA ARG A 466 65.74 11.36 60.81
C ARG A 466 64.41 11.41 60.06
N ASP A 467 63.31 11.35 60.80
CA ASP A 467 61.96 11.51 60.27
C ASP A 467 61.53 12.98 60.12
N ASP A 468 60.33 13.20 59.61
CA ASP A 468 59.75 14.54 59.39
C ASP A 468 59.43 15.26 60.71
N GLU A 469 59.28 14.51 61.82
CA GLU A 469 59.06 15.03 63.17
C GLU A 469 60.38 15.31 63.92
N ASN A 470 61.52 15.17 63.24
CA ASN A 470 62.87 15.45 63.74
C ASN A 470 63.39 14.44 64.79
N TYR A 471 62.77 13.24 64.88
CA TYR A 471 63.24 12.13 65.71
C TYR A 471 64.20 11.22 64.93
N TRP A 472 65.12 10.58 65.67
CA TRP A 472 66.15 9.71 65.10
C TRP A 472 65.85 8.24 65.33
N HIS A 473 65.59 7.52 64.25
CA HIS A 473 65.25 6.11 64.24
C HIS A 473 66.41 5.26 63.75
N GLU A 474 66.49 4.02 64.22
CA GLU A 474 67.36 3.04 63.58
C GLU A 474 66.88 2.77 62.16
N VAL A 475 67.83 2.59 61.23
CA VAL A 475 67.55 2.43 59.80
C VAL A 475 66.51 1.35 59.55
N GLU A 476 66.64 0.22 60.23
CA GLU A 476 65.75 -0.93 60.09
C GLU A 476 64.32 -0.59 60.52
N ASN A 477 64.15 0.02 61.70
CA ASN A 477 62.84 0.43 62.21
C ASN A 477 62.17 1.48 61.32
N TYR A 478 62.95 2.43 60.82
CA TYR A 478 62.45 3.47 59.93
C TYR A 478 61.98 2.88 58.59
N ILE A 479 62.79 2.03 57.97
CA ILE A 479 62.44 1.41 56.68
C ILE A 479 61.27 0.43 56.84
N ALA A 480 61.24 -0.39 57.89
CA ALA A 480 60.17 -1.35 58.12
C ALA A 480 58.80 -0.69 58.44
N SER A 481 58.80 0.52 59.01
CA SER A 481 57.56 1.27 59.26
C SER A 481 57.07 2.09 58.07
N HIS A 482 57.94 2.37 57.09
CA HIS A 482 57.63 3.23 55.94
C HIS A 482 57.65 2.51 54.58
N THR A 483 57.96 1.21 54.56
CA THR A 483 57.98 0.35 53.36
C THR A 483 57.53 -1.06 53.72
N ASP A 484 57.21 -1.88 52.72
CA ASP A 484 56.89 -3.30 52.91
C ASP A 484 58.13 -4.21 53.16
N ALA A 485 59.30 -3.63 53.45
CA ALA A 485 60.53 -4.38 53.64
C ALA A 485 60.61 -5.07 55.01
N GLN A 486 61.06 -6.33 55.01
CA GLN A 486 61.33 -7.11 56.23
C GLN A 486 62.83 -7.40 56.34
N PHE A 487 63.41 -7.21 57.52
CA PHE A 487 64.83 -7.43 57.78
C PHE A 487 65.08 -8.76 58.48
N THR A 488 66.09 -9.51 58.03
CA THR A 488 66.60 -10.71 58.70
C THR A 488 68.06 -10.46 59.12
N HIS A 489 68.39 -10.68 60.39
CA HIS A 489 69.75 -10.44 60.88
C HIS A 489 70.67 -11.64 60.62
N GLY A 490 71.80 -11.36 59.98
CA GLY A 490 72.91 -12.31 59.80
C GLY A 490 74.23 -11.62 60.07
N ILE A 491 75.23 -12.35 60.56
CA ILE A 491 76.57 -11.81 60.81
C ILE A 491 77.45 -12.15 59.60
N CYS A 492 77.94 -11.14 58.90
CA CYS A 492 78.83 -11.37 57.76
C CYS A 492 80.18 -11.96 58.24
N PRO A 493 80.92 -12.67 57.36
CA PRO A 493 82.19 -13.32 57.74
C PRO A 493 83.23 -12.35 58.32
N ILE A 494 83.22 -11.08 57.92
CA ILE A 494 84.14 -10.04 58.43
C ILE A 494 83.81 -9.72 59.90
N CYS A 495 82.54 -9.48 60.20
CA CYS A 495 82.08 -9.19 61.55
C CYS A 495 82.28 -10.40 62.47
N ILE A 496 82.03 -11.62 61.98
CA ILE A 496 82.25 -12.85 62.76
C ILE A 496 83.74 -13.02 63.09
N ALA A 497 84.64 -12.75 62.14
CA ALA A 497 86.09 -12.81 62.38
C ALA A 497 86.58 -11.70 63.34
N LYS A 498 85.85 -10.58 63.45
CA LYS A 498 86.16 -9.53 64.41
C LYS A 498 85.72 -9.92 65.83
N VAL A 499 84.51 -10.45 65.97
CA VAL A 499 83.99 -10.95 67.26
C VAL A 499 84.85 -12.11 67.76
N MET A 500 85.26 -13.03 66.87
CA MET A 500 86.18 -14.11 67.23
C MET A 500 87.55 -13.58 67.70
N ARG A 501 88.09 -12.55 67.05
CA ARG A 501 89.34 -11.88 67.49
C ARG A 501 89.20 -11.15 68.83
N GLU A 502 88.03 -10.57 69.11
CA GLU A 502 87.75 -9.91 70.39
C GLU A 502 87.49 -10.94 71.52
N MET A 503 87.02 -12.14 71.19
CA MET A 503 86.83 -13.24 72.16
C MET A 503 88.12 -14.00 72.49
N GLU A 504 89.06 -14.13 71.55
CA GLU A 504 90.38 -14.76 71.80
C GLU A 504 91.31 -13.87 72.66
N ASN A 505 91.08 -12.56 72.67
CA ASN A 505 91.80 -11.62 73.52
C ASN A 505 90.95 -11.30 74.76
N GLY A 506 91.06 -12.17 75.79
CA GLY A 506 90.32 -12.11 77.05
C GLY A 506 90.24 -10.71 77.72
N PRO A 507 89.27 -10.52 78.62
CA PRO A 507 88.67 -9.22 78.92
C PRO A 507 89.68 -8.16 79.38
N PRO A 508 89.59 -6.92 78.86
CA PRO A 508 90.48 -5.84 79.27
C PRO A 508 90.28 -5.48 80.75
N THR A 509 91.40 -5.42 81.48
CA THR A 509 91.50 -4.95 82.86
C THR A 509 90.93 -3.53 83.04
N PRO A 510 90.18 -3.24 84.12
CA PRO A 510 89.57 -1.93 84.33
C PRO A 510 90.65 -0.86 84.65
N PRO A 511 90.60 0.33 84.03
CA PRO A 511 91.54 1.40 84.34
C PRO A 511 91.19 2.13 85.64
N HIS A 512 92.25 2.42 86.39
CA HIS A 512 92.33 3.05 87.70
C HIS A 512 91.40 4.25 87.96
N THR A 513 90.80 4.22 89.14
CA THR A 513 90.28 5.39 89.87
C THR A 513 91.40 6.41 90.11
N ARG A 514 91.30 7.58 89.46
CA ARG A 514 92.10 8.77 89.79
C ARG A 514 91.24 9.74 90.61
N LYS A 515 91.74 10.10 91.79
CA LYS A 515 91.10 10.97 92.78
C LYS A 515 90.83 12.40 92.25
N LEU A 516 89.73 12.95 92.79
CA LEU A 516 89.10 14.29 92.75
C LEU A 516 90.01 15.54 92.64
N PRO A 517 89.39 16.69 92.29
CA PRO A 517 89.25 17.78 93.27
C PRO A 517 87.78 18.22 93.49
N PRO A 518 87.50 18.99 94.57
CA PRO A 518 86.19 19.07 95.19
C PRO A 518 85.29 20.20 94.68
N ASN A 519 84.01 20.08 95.05
CA ASN A 519 82.95 21.08 95.04
C ASN A 519 83.42 22.52 95.35
N HIS A 520 82.82 23.48 94.65
CA HIS A 520 82.29 24.69 95.27
C HIS A 520 80.92 25.01 94.68
N SER A 521 79.93 25.04 95.59
CA SER A 521 78.73 25.90 95.68
C SER A 521 77.95 26.25 94.42
#